data_AF-A0A679JFH8-F1
#
_entry.id   AF-A0A679JFH8-F1
#
_cell.length_a   1.000
_cell.length_b   1.000
_cell.length_c   1.000
_cell.angle_alpha   90.00
_cell.angle_beta   90.00
_cell.angle_gamma   90.00
#
_symmetry.space_group_name_H-M   'P 1'
#
loop_
_entity.id
_entity.type
_entity.pdbx_description
1 polymer ?
#
loop_
_entity_poly.entity_id
_entity_poly.type
_entity_poly.pdbx_seq_one_letter_code
_entity_poly.pdbx_strand_id
1 'polypeptide(L)'
;MAAPPARTGLADTYPNPSNATFRTAIGALWDYVTGLLGATGNAAEARVALGIGPVISFRNLLINGNFAINQRAYVSGANTTGANQYTLDRWRIPTSGQNATFGAASPDRTVTFPASGGEQVIEGANIVGGVYTLSWTGAATATVNGAAITNGGNTASLPANTNVTVKFVGAVGQAQFELGTVPTPFERRPVSFEELLCRRYFQLVYTGVRFFATGAGQGASAQVNLPVVMRATPTVATFTAGSAGNAATFSYVAATIRGFRLELSSSSAGDSFAFDFLTSASAEL
;
A
#
# COMPACT_ATOMS: atom_id res chain seq x y z
N MET A 1 -21.96 18.61 -6.34
CA MET A 1 -22.06 19.43 -7.56
C MET A 1 -23.42 20.11 -7.60
N ALA A 2 -23.47 21.40 -7.96
CA ALA A 2 -24.74 22.06 -8.25
C ALA A 2 -25.42 21.42 -9.47
N ALA A 3 -26.75 21.42 -9.51
CA ALA A 3 -27.48 20.92 -10.66
C ALA A 3 -27.21 21.80 -11.89
N PRO A 4 -27.15 21.23 -13.11
CA PRO A 4 -27.08 22.02 -14.32
C PRO A 4 -28.31 22.95 -14.41
N PRO A 5 -28.14 24.20 -14.88
CA PRO A 5 -29.26 25.11 -15.08
C PRO A 5 -30.28 24.49 -16.04
N ALA A 6 -31.56 24.73 -15.78
CA ALA A 6 -32.64 24.19 -16.60
C ALA A 6 -32.57 24.73 -18.04
N ARG A 7 -32.76 23.86 -19.03
CA ARG A 7 -32.82 24.27 -20.45
C ARG A 7 -33.91 25.32 -20.71
N THR A 8 -34.99 25.28 -19.93
CA THR A 8 -36.10 26.24 -19.98
C THR A 8 -35.73 27.61 -19.44
N GLY A 9 -34.57 27.80 -18.81
CA GLY A 9 -34.10 29.14 -18.39
C GLY A 9 -33.83 30.10 -19.55
N LEU A 10 -33.63 29.57 -20.77
CA LEU A 10 -33.56 30.35 -22.01
C LEU A 10 -34.94 30.62 -22.63
N ALA A 11 -35.97 29.90 -22.19
CA ALA A 11 -37.32 30.00 -22.74
C ALA A 11 -38.14 31.05 -21.98
N ASP A 12 -38.73 31.98 -22.71
CA ASP A 12 -39.74 32.92 -22.24
C ASP A 12 -41.13 32.38 -22.62
N THR A 13 -42.19 32.90 -21.99
CA THR A 13 -43.59 32.71 -22.40
C THR A 13 -43.84 33.25 -23.81
N TYR A 14 -43.01 34.18 -24.28
CA TYR A 14 -43.02 34.73 -25.63
C TYR A 14 -41.99 34.07 -26.55
N PRO A 15 -42.23 34.04 -27.87
CA PRO A 15 -41.31 33.43 -28.85
C PRO A 15 -39.91 34.06 -28.87
N ASN A 16 -39.74 35.26 -28.29
CA ASN A 16 -38.48 35.99 -28.23
C ASN A 16 -38.14 36.33 -26.77
N PRO A 17 -37.21 35.62 -26.12
CA PRO A 17 -36.76 35.96 -24.77
C PRO A 17 -36.09 37.33 -24.74
N SER A 18 -36.34 38.09 -23.68
CA SER A 18 -35.68 39.39 -23.48
C SER A 18 -34.15 39.26 -23.36
N ASN A 19 -33.41 40.31 -23.72
CA ASN A 19 -31.96 40.38 -23.50
C ASN A 19 -31.58 40.14 -22.02
N ALA A 20 -32.45 40.49 -21.07
CA ALA A 20 -32.22 40.26 -19.64
C ALA A 20 -32.31 38.76 -19.31
N THR A 21 -33.36 38.07 -19.78
CA THR A 21 -33.56 36.63 -19.61
C THR A 21 -32.38 35.85 -20.19
N PHE A 22 -31.94 36.21 -21.40
CA PHE A 22 -30.81 35.58 -22.05
C PHE A 22 -29.50 35.74 -21.25
N ARG A 23 -29.18 36.95 -20.78
CA ARG A 23 -27.96 37.20 -19.98
C ARG A 23 -27.95 36.37 -18.69
N THR A 24 -29.09 36.29 -18.00
CA THR A 24 -29.21 35.50 -16.77
C THR A 24 -28.97 34.01 -17.03
N ALA A 25 -29.57 33.46 -18.09
CA ALA A 25 -29.40 32.05 -18.45
C ALA A 25 -27.97 31.71 -18.88
N ILE A 26 -27.34 32.58 -19.67
CA ILE A 26 -25.92 32.44 -20.07
C ILE A 26 -25.00 32.53 -18.86
N GLY A 27 -25.26 33.45 -17.91
CA GLY A 27 -24.49 33.55 -16.67
C GLY A 27 -24.57 32.29 -15.82
N ALA A 28 -25.78 31.74 -15.63
CA ALA A 28 -25.95 30.48 -14.91
C ALA A 28 -25.25 29.29 -15.58
N LEU A 29 -25.24 29.25 -16.93
CA LEU A 29 -24.49 28.25 -17.68
C LEU A 29 -22.97 28.44 -17.49
N TRP A 30 -22.49 29.68 -17.53
CA TRP A 30 -21.09 30.00 -17.31
C TRP A 30 -20.63 29.57 -15.92
N ASP A 31 -21.38 29.89 -14.87
CA ASP A 31 -21.05 29.51 -13.50
C ASP A 31 -21.06 27.98 -13.34
N TYR A 32 -22.01 27.29 -13.96
CA TYR A 32 -22.04 25.84 -13.98
C TYR A 32 -20.82 25.22 -14.69
N VAL A 33 -20.52 25.70 -15.90
CA VAL A 33 -19.40 25.19 -16.71
C VAL A 33 -18.06 25.49 -16.06
N THR A 34 -17.84 26.69 -15.54
CA THR A 34 -16.58 27.06 -14.87
C THR A 34 -16.44 26.39 -13.52
N GLY A 35 -17.55 26.15 -12.81
CA GLY A 35 -17.56 25.29 -11.62
C GLY A 35 -17.26 23.81 -11.93
N LEU A 36 -17.63 23.33 -13.12
CA LEU A 36 -17.43 21.94 -13.55
C LEU A 36 -16.06 21.69 -14.19
N LEU A 37 -15.58 22.61 -15.03
CA LEU A 37 -14.42 22.43 -15.91
C LEU A 37 -13.25 23.38 -15.58
N GLY A 38 -13.41 24.26 -14.59
CA GLY A 38 -12.44 25.31 -14.30
C GLY A 38 -12.61 26.55 -15.19
N ALA A 39 -11.98 27.65 -14.79
CA ALA A 39 -12.17 28.96 -15.43
C ALA A 39 -11.23 29.22 -16.62
N THR A 40 -10.17 28.44 -16.79
CA THR A 40 -9.13 28.73 -17.81
C THR A 40 -9.37 28.04 -19.15
N GLY A 41 -10.31 27.09 -19.21
CA GLY A 41 -10.48 26.21 -20.38
C GLY A 41 -9.32 25.21 -20.59
N ASN A 42 -8.36 25.17 -19.66
CA ASN A 42 -7.26 24.21 -19.70
C ASN A 42 -7.79 22.80 -19.44
N ALA A 43 -7.53 21.87 -20.37
CA ALA A 43 -7.92 20.47 -20.22
C ALA A 43 -7.35 19.82 -18.94
N ALA A 44 -6.22 20.28 -18.42
CA ALA A 44 -5.67 19.81 -17.16
C ALA A 44 -6.53 20.22 -15.95
N GLU A 45 -7.00 21.46 -15.91
CA GLU A 45 -7.89 21.94 -14.85
C GLU A 45 -9.26 21.25 -14.92
N ALA A 46 -9.82 21.09 -16.11
CA ALA A 46 -11.07 20.37 -16.31
C ALA A 46 -10.98 18.91 -15.85
N ARG A 47 -9.87 18.22 -16.17
CA ARG A 47 -9.62 16.85 -15.69
C ARG A 47 -9.56 16.76 -14.17
N VAL A 48 -8.88 17.71 -13.53
CA VAL A 48 -8.80 17.80 -12.06
C VAL A 48 -10.19 18.04 -11.47
N ALA A 49 -10.95 18.99 -12.02
CA ALA A 49 -12.29 19.32 -11.56
C ALA A 49 -13.28 18.16 -11.73
N LEU A 50 -13.13 17.36 -12.79
CA LEU A 50 -13.93 16.17 -13.06
C LEU A 50 -13.45 14.91 -12.31
N GLY A 51 -12.37 14.98 -11.54
CA GLY A 51 -11.77 13.80 -10.89
C GLY A 51 -11.20 12.76 -11.88
N ILE A 52 -11.00 13.16 -13.13
CA ILE A 52 -10.40 12.34 -14.19
C ILE A 52 -8.89 12.47 -14.03
N GLY A 53 -8.32 11.64 -13.14
CA GLY A 53 -6.87 11.51 -13.00
C GLY A 53 -6.20 11.12 -14.33
N PRO A 54 -4.88 11.29 -14.48
CA PRO A 54 -4.18 10.84 -15.68
C PRO A 54 -4.43 9.33 -15.90
N VAL A 55 -4.67 8.94 -17.15
CA VAL A 55 -5.07 7.58 -17.58
C VAL A 55 -4.05 6.50 -17.16
N ILE A 56 -2.81 6.88 -16.86
CA ILE A 56 -1.81 6.06 -16.15
C ILE A 56 -1.14 6.96 -15.11
N SER A 57 -1.35 6.67 -13.83
CA SER A 57 -0.77 7.49 -12.75
C SER A 57 -0.74 6.70 -11.46
N PHE A 58 0.43 6.65 -10.81
CA PHE A 58 0.69 6.11 -9.48
C PHE A 58 0.13 7.03 -8.38
N ARG A 59 -1.17 7.30 -8.41
CA ARG A 59 -1.86 8.24 -7.50
C ARG A 59 -2.00 7.67 -6.11
N ASN A 60 -2.32 6.38 -6.01
CA ASN A 60 -2.61 5.72 -4.76
C ASN A 60 -1.32 5.44 -3.99
N LEU A 61 -1.03 6.21 -2.96
CA LEU A 61 0.15 5.99 -2.14
C LEU A 61 0.03 4.76 -1.23
N LEU A 62 -1.17 4.17 -1.09
CA LEU A 62 -1.32 2.87 -0.44
C LEU A 62 -0.82 1.77 -1.38
N ILE A 63 -0.04 0.88 -0.80
CA ILE A 63 0.40 -0.37 -1.40
C ILE A 63 -0.55 -1.48 -0.92
N ASN A 64 -0.91 -2.39 -1.81
CA ASN A 64 -1.84 -3.49 -1.56
C ASN A 64 -3.19 -2.97 -1.02
N GLY A 65 -3.68 -1.85 -1.55
CA GLY A 65 -4.95 -1.23 -1.14
C GLY A 65 -6.19 -2.05 -1.50
N ASN A 66 -6.06 -3.02 -2.40
CA ASN A 66 -7.08 -4.04 -2.67
C ASN A 66 -6.87 -5.36 -1.89
N PHE A 67 -5.84 -5.42 -1.05
CA PHE A 67 -5.55 -6.53 -0.13
C PHE A 67 -5.34 -7.89 -0.80
N ALA A 68 -4.93 -7.91 -2.07
CA ALA A 68 -4.76 -9.14 -2.84
C ALA A 68 -3.45 -9.88 -2.52
N ILE A 69 -2.38 -9.15 -2.18
CA ILE A 69 -1.04 -9.73 -1.96
C ILE A 69 -0.90 -10.22 -0.50
N ASN A 70 -0.45 -11.47 -0.34
CA ASN A 70 -0.20 -12.13 0.95
C ASN A 70 1.04 -13.05 0.87
N GLN A 71 2.22 -12.49 0.61
CA GLN A 71 3.49 -13.20 0.54
C GLN A 71 3.88 -13.84 1.87
N ARG A 72 3.36 -13.31 2.98
CA ARG A 72 3.56 -13.81 4.35
C ARG A 72 2.71 -15.04 4.67
N ALA A 73 1.82 -15.45 3.77
CA ALA A 73 0.85 -16.51 4.01
C ALA A 73 0.07 -16.33 5.34
N TYR A 74 -0.23 -15.07 5.72
CA TYR A 74 -1.03 -14.80 6.90
C TYR A 74 -2.39 -15.48 6.77
N VAL A 75 -2.78 -16.21 7.80
CA VAL A 75 -4.04 -16.96 7.83
C VAL A 75 -5.13 -16.06 8.39
N SER A 76 -6.24 -15.93 7.65
CA SER A 76 -7.42 -15.16 8.07
C SER A 76 -7.86 -15.55 9.48
N GLY A 77 -8.00 -14.57 10.38
CA GLY A 77 -8.40 -14.79 11.77
C GLY A 77 -7.30 -15.26 12.71
N ALA A 78 -6.07 -15.50 12.24
CA ALA A 78 -4.96 -15.85 13.12
C ALA A 78 -4.56 -14.67 13.99
N ASN A 79 -4.51 -14.86 15.31
CA ASN A 79 -4.12 -13.80 16.24
C ASN A 79 -2.65 -13.42 16.03
N THR A 80 -2.40 -12.11 16.07
CA THR A 80 -1.04 -11.61 16.07
C THR A 80 -0.30 -11.96 17.36
N THR A 81 0.97 -12.29 17.24
CA THR A 81 1.85 -12.70 18.35
C THR A 81 2.62 -11.54 18.96
N GLY A 82 2.54 -10.35 18.36
CA GLY A 82 3.15 -9.12 18.86
C GLY A 82 2.46 -7.88 18.32
N ALA A 83 2.71 -6.74 18.97
CA ALA A 83 2.29 -5.43 18.47
C ALA A 83 2.97 -5.11 17.13
N ASN A 84 2.30 -4.35 16.28
CA ASN A 84 2.77 -3.95 14.94
C ASN A 84 3.11 -5.12 14.01
N GLN A 85 2.51 -6.30 14.23
CA GLN A 85 2.76 -7.44 13.36
C GLN A 85 2.09 -7.25 11.99
N TYR A 86 2.89 -7.40 10.95
CA TYR A 86 2.43 -7.40 9.56
C TYR A 86 1.64 -8.67 9.23
N THR A 87 0.49 -8.50 8.60
CA THR A 87 -0.43 -9.57 8.21
C THR A 87 -0.40 -9.75 6.69
N LEU A 88 -1.34 -9.15 5.96
CA LEU A 88 -1.25 -8.97 4.51
C LEU A 88 -0.13 -7.97 4.20
N ASP A 89 0.47 -8.06 3.01
CA ASP A 89 1.63 -7.25 2.67
C ASP A 89 1.36 -5.76 2.90
N ARG A 90 2.29 -5.10 3.62
CA ARG A 90 2.25 -3.69 4.05
C ARG A 90 1.23 -3.30 5.11
N TRP A 91 0.34 -4.20 5.50
CA TRP A 91 -0.68 -3.93 6.51
C TRP A 91 -0.32 -4.60 7.84
N ARG A 92 -0.22 -3.80 8.91
CA ARG A 92 0.08 -4.28 10.26
C ARG A 92 -1.08 -4.09 11.22
N ILE A 93 -1.17 -4.96 12.21
CA ILE A 93 -2.09 -4.81 13.33
C ILE A 93 -1.29 -4.23 14.51
N PRO A 94 -1.66 -3.07 15.04
CA PRO A 94 -0.85 -2.38 16.05
C PRO A 94 -0.93 -3.04 17.43
N THR A 95 -1.96 -3.85 17.70
CA THR A 95 -2.16 -4.51 19.00
C THR A 95 -2.03 -6.02 18.90
N SER A 96 -1.17 -6.60 19.75
CA SER A 96 -0.99 -8.05 19.87
C SER A 96 -2.28 -8.76 20.24
N GLY A 97 -2.44 -10.00 19.79
CA GLY A 97 -3.59 -10.85 20.12
C GLY A 97 -4.85 -10.53 19.32
N GLN A 98 -4.83 -9.51 18.46
CA GLN A 98 -5.93 -9.21 17.53
C GLN A 98 -5.63 -9.77 16.14
N ASN A 99 -6.66 -9.87 15.31
CA ASN A 99 -6.57 -10.49 13.98
C ASN A 99 -7.33 -9.69 12.92
N ALA A 100 -6.91 -9.84 11.68
CA ALA A 100 -7.66 -9.42 10.51
C ALA A 100 -8.36 -10.63 9.91
N THR A 101 -9.60 -10.45 9.46
CA THR A 101 -10.36 -11.50 8.78
C THR A 101 -10.68 -11.09 7.35
N PHE A 102 -10.69 -12.07 6.46
CA PHE A 102 -10.95 -11.88 5.03
C PHE A 102 -11.33 -13.19 4.35
N GLY A 103 -11.99 -13.06 3.18
CA GLY A 103 -12.34 -14.17 2.29
C GLY A 103 -11.33 -14.40 1.16
N ALA A 104 -11.75 -15.19 0.17
CA ALA A 104 -10.98 -15.42 -1.05
C ALA A 104 -10.66 -14.08 -1.78
N ALA A 105 -9.53 -14.04 -2.48
CA ALA A 105 -9.16 -12.89 -3.32
C ALA A 105 -9.44 -13.23 -4.79
N SER A 106 -10.09 -12.33 -5.53
CA SER A 106 -9.87 -12.06 -6.97
C SER A 106 -10.99 -11.15 -7.53
N PRO A 107 -10.68 -10.02 -8.21
CA PRO A 107 -9.37 -9.36 -8.26
C PRO A 107 -9.04 -8.60 -6.97
N ASP A 108 -10.04 -8.38 -6.11
CA ASP A 108 -9.93 -7.62 -4.86
C ASP A 108 -10.34 -8.50 -3.68
N ARG A 109 -9.97 -8.06 -2.47
CA ARG A 109 -10.38 -8.64 -1.21
C ARG A 109 -10.87 -7.53 -0.27
N THR A 110 -11.99 -7.77 0.39
CA THR A 110 -12.40 -6.97 1.56
C THR A 110 -11.78 -7.59 2.81
N VAL A 111 -11.11 -6.77 3.61
CA VAL A 111 -10.51 -7.15 4.88
C VAL A 111 -11.26 -6.47 6.00
N THR A 112 -11.58 -7.21 7.05
CA THR A 112 -12.11 -6.65 8.30
C THR A 112 -10.97 -6.56 9.29
N PHE A 113 -10.55 -5.34 9.59
CA PHE A 113 -9.57 -5.05 10.63
C PHE A 113 -10.22 -4.96 12.01
N PRO A 114 -9.49 -5.32 13.07
CA PRO A 114 -10.03 -5.34 14.43
C PRO A 114 -10.17 -3.91 14.99
N ALA A 115 -10.65 -3.77 16.23
CA ALA A 115 -10.83 -2.47 16.87
C ALA A 115 -9.52 -1.67 17.02
N SER A 116 -8.37 -2.36 17.14
CA SER A 116 -7.07 -1.68 17.10
C SER A 116 -6.71 -1.14 15.72
N GLY A 117 -7.42 -1.57 14.68
CA GLY A 117 -7.24 -1.22 13.28
C GLY A 117 -6.18 -2.03 12.54
N GLY A 118 -6.13 -1.80 11.23
CA GLY A 118 -5.05 -2.18 10.33
C GLY A 118 -4.39 -0.93 9.78
N GLU A 119 -3.08 -0.86 9.91
CA GLU A 119 -2.30 0.33 9.62
C GLU A 119 -1.34 0.08 8.46
N GLN A 120 -1.16 1.11 7.63
CA GLN A 120 -0.08 1.21 6.68
C GLN A 120 0.65 2.54 6.87
N VAL A 121 1.96 2.45 7.06
CA VAL A 121 2.84 3.63 7.08
C VAL A 121 3.34 3.88 5.66
N ILE A 122 2.99 5.02 5.10
CA ILE A 122 3.47 5.55 3.83
C ILE A 122 4.76 6.32 4.12
N GLU A 123 5.82 6.03 3.35
CA GLU A 123 7.09 6.72 3.49
C GLU A 123 6.98 8.20 3.11
N GLY A 124 7.64 9.04 3.90
CA GLY A 124 7.69 10.48 3.66
C GLY A 124 8.24 10.83 2.29
N ALA A 125 9.17 10.02 1.75
CA ALA A 125 9.68 10.21 0.40
C ALA A 125 8.59 10.19 -0.70
N ASN A 126 7.42 9.60 -0.42
CA ASN A 126 6.26 9.59 -1.32
C ASN A 126 5.27 10.73 -1.02
N ILE A 127 5.51 11.52 0.03
CA ILE A 127 4.68 12.65 0.44
C ILE A 127 5.32 13.95 -0.04
N VAL A 128 4.75 14.55 -1.07
CA VAL A 128 5.22 15.82 -1.67
C VAL A 128 4.71 17.06 -0.91
N GLY A 129 3.87 16.84 0.11
CA GLY A 129 3.20 17.88 0.86
C GLY A 129 1.88 18.32 0.22
N GLY A 130 1.00 18.91 1.03
CA GLY A 130 -0.32 19.37 0.59
C GLY A 130 -1.46 18.52 1.13
N VAL A 131 -2.66 18.73 0.59
CA VAL A 131 -3.88 18.05 1.01
C VAL A 131 -4.06 16.76 0.23
N TYR A 132 -4.37 15.67 0.94
CA TYR A 132 -4.62 14.36 0.37
C TYR A 132 -6.07 13.93 0.62
N THR A 133 -6.58 13.07 -0.25
CA THR A 133 -7.89 12.45 -0.12
C THR A 133 -7.74 10.98 0.20
N LEU A 134 -8.56 10.47 1.12
CA LEU A 134 -8.66 9.05 1.45
C LEU A 134 -10.04 8.52 1.04
N SER A 135 -10.08 7.46 0.23
CA SER A 135 -11.31 6.79 -0.19
C SER A 135 -11.18 5.28 -0.06
N TRP A 136 -12.30 4.59 0.11
CA TRP A 136 -12.35 3.13 0.20
C TRP A 136 -13.75 2.59 -0.10
N THR A 137 -13.86 1.28 -0.23
CA THR A 137 -15.14 0.55 -0.19
C THR A 137 -15.29 -0.18 1.14
N GLY A 138 -16.54 -0.42 1.55
CA GLY A 138 -16.86 -1.04 2.84
C GLY A 138 -17.24 -0.03 3.92
N ALA A 139 -17.51 -0.55 5.12
CA ALA A 139 -18.07 0.20 6.25
C ALA A 139 -17.01 0.61 7.29
N ALA A 140 -15.72 0.49 6.96
CA ALA A 140 -14.65 0.88 7.87
C ALA A 140 -14.69 2.38 8.22
N THR A 141 -14.18 2.71 9.40
CA THR A 141 -13.75 4.07 9.75
C THR A 141 -12.26 4.21 9.52
N ALA A 142 -11.79 5.44 9.29
CA ALA A 142 -10.38 5.68 8.98
C ALA A 142 -9.79 6.88 9.74
N THR A 143 -8.49 6.81 9.96
CA THR A 143 -7.70 7.96 10.41
C THR A 143 -6.43 8.11 9.57
N VAL A 144 -5.95 9.34 9.45
CA VAL A 144 -4.65 9.69 8.88
C VAL A 144 -3.86 10.45 9.94
N ASN A 145 -2.71 9.90 10.36
CA ASN A 145 -1.93 10.40 11.49
C ASN A 145 -2.78 10.61 12.76
N GLY A 146 -3.76 9.72 12.99
CA GLY A 146 -4.69 9.77 14.11
C GLY A 146 -5.88 10.72 13.95
N ALA A 147 -5.88 11.61 12.95
CA ALA A 147 -7.03 12.47 12.65
C ALA A 147 -8.09 11.67 11.87
N ALA A 148 -9.36 11.74 12.30
CA ALA A 148 -10.46 11.04 11.64
C ALA A 148 -10.71 11.59 10.22
N ILE A 149 -10.90 10.69 9.26
CA ILE A 149 -11.20 11.01 7.87
C ILE A 149 -12.48 10.26 7.48
N THR A 150 -13.43 10.97 6.89
CA THR A 150 -14.63 10.36 6.28
C THR A 150 -14.28 9.74 4.93
N ASN A 151 -15.07 8.78 4.44
CA ASN A 151 -14.82 8.18 3.14
C ASN A 151 -14.96 9.22 2.01
N GLY A 152 -13.88 9.41 1.23
CA GLY A 152 -13.77 10.48 0.23
C GLY A 152 -13.40 11.84 0.82
N GLY A 153 -13.09 11.90 2.12
CA GLY A 153 -12.69 13.10 2.84
C GLY A 153 -11.21 13.42 2.70
N ASN A 154 -10.83 14.62 3.14
CA ASN A 154 -9.47 15.15 2.96
C ASN A 154 -8.73 15.31 4.28
N THR A 155 -7.41 15.18 4.22
CA THR A 155 -6.51 15.52 5.33
C THR A 155 -6.40 17.05 5.51
N ALA A 156 -5.91 17.49 6.66
CA ALA A 156 -5.21 18.78 6.70
C ALA A 156 -3.99 18.73 5.77
N SER A 157 -3.42 19.91 5.44
CA SER A 157 -2.18 19.95 4.65
C SER A 157 -1.07 19.18 5.39
N LEU A 158 -0.56 18.14 4.74
CA LEU A 158 0.52 17.30 5.27
C LEU A 158 1.88 17.92 4.89
N PRO A 159 2.89 17.86 5.77
CA PRO A 159 4.23 18.29 5.42
C PRO A 159 4.88 17.32 4.42
N ALA A 160 5.67 17.85 3.50
CA ALA A 160 6.48 17.05 2.60
C ALA A 160 7.51 16.22 3.37
N ASN A 161 7.94 15.09 2.80
CA ASN A 161 9.00 14.24 3.33
C ASN A 161 8.77 13.72 4.76
N THR A 162 7.51 13.56 5.17
CA THR A 162 7.13 13.05 6.50
C THR A 162 6.27 11.81 6.35
N ASN A 163 6.58 10.76 7.12
CA ASN A 163 5.79 9.53 7.09
C ASN A 163 4.32 9.81 7.45
N VAL A 164 3.42 9.09 6.79
CA VAL A 164 1.98 9.21 7.01
C VAL A 164 1.42 7.84 7.34
N THR A 165 0.75 7.71 8.48
CA THR A 165 0.07 6.49 8.88
C THR A 165 -1.40 6.58 8.51
N VAL A 166 -1.83 5.70 7.62
CA VAL A 166 -3.26 5.48 7.32
C VAL A 166 -3.72 4.27 8.11
N LYS A 167 -4.86 4.38 8.78
CA LYS A 167 -5.44 3.35 9.63
C LYS A 167 -6.90 3.13 9.31
N PHE A 168 -7.31 1.88 9.19
CA PHE A 168 -8.70 1.47 9.04
C PHE A 168 -9.16 0.61 10.21
N VAL A 169 -10.42 0.76 10.63
CA VAL A 169 -11.09 -0.11 11.60
C VAL A 169 -12.38 -0.64 10.97
N GLY A 170 -12.59 -1.96 10.97
CA GLY A 170 -13.73 -2.59 10.30
C GLY A 170 -13.45 -3.02 8.86
N ALA A 171 -14.51 -3.24 8.09
CA ALA A 171 -14.44 -3.82 6.74
C ALA A 171 -14.04 -2.77 5.69
N VAL A 172 -12.89 -2.99 5.03
CA VAL A 172 -12.29 -2.11 4.03
C VAL A 172 -11.86 -2.90 2.79
N GLY A 173 -12.07 -2.33 1.61
CA GLY A 173 -11.56 -2.81 0.32
C GLY A 173 -11.24 -1.64 -0.59
N GLN A 174 -10.41 -1.83 -1.62
CA GLN A 174 -10.08 -0.79 -2.61
C GLN A 174 -9.70 0.56 -1.97
N ALA A 175 -8.85 0.52 -0.95
CA ALA A 175 -8.41 1.70 -0.23
C ALA A 175 -7.44 2.52 -1.10
N GLN A 176 -7.69 3.84 -1.18
CA GLN A 176 -6.88 4.77 -1.95
C GLN A 176 -6.57 6.04 -1.18
N PHE A 177 -5.29 6.38 -1.12
CA PHE A 177 -4.81 7.64 -0.55
C PHE A 177 -4.04 8.40 -1.62
N GLU A 178 -4.52 9.56 -2.05
CA GLU A 178 -3.95 10.28 -3.19
C GLU A 178 -3.90 11.80 -2.98
N LEU A 179 -2.95 12.46 -3.64
CA LEU A 179 -2.81 13.92 -3.56
C LEU A 179 -3.99 14.62 -4.22
N GLY A 180 -4.50 15.66 -3.57
CA GLY A 180 -5.62 16.46 -4.04
C GLY A 180 -6.83 16.35 -3.12
N THR A 181 -7.89 17.07 -3.46
CA THR A 181 -9.11 17.18 -2.65
C THR A 181 -10.29 16.38 -3.20
N VAL A 182 -10.14 15.78 -4.38
CA VAL A 182 -11.21 15.05 -5.06
C VAL A 182 -10.82 13.57 -5.14
N PRO A 183 -11.63 12.65 -4.58
CA PRO A 183 -11.37 11.23 -4.71
C PRO A 183 -11.55 10.81 -6.16
N THR A 184 -10.56 10.11 -6.71
CA THR A 184 -10.65 9.46 -8.02
C THR A 184 -11.09 8.00 -7.86
N PRO A 185 -11.55 7.34 -8.93
CA PRO A 185 -11.76 5.89 -8.89
C PRO A 185 -10.49 5.14 -8.47
N PHE A 186 -10.68 3.99 -7.82
CA PHE A 186 -9.57 3.15 -7.35
C PHE A 186 -8.58 2.84 -8.49
N GLU A 187 -7.31 3.20 -8.26
CA GLU A 187 -6.19 2.97 -9.17
C GLU A 187 -5.83 1.49 -9.14
N ARG A 188 -6.28 0.75 -10.16
CA ARG A 188 -5.91 -0.64 -10.36
C ARG A 188 -4.52 -0.72 -10.99
N ARG A 189 -3.57 -1.24 -10.22
CA ARG A 189 -2.25 -1.62 -10.74
C ARG A 189 -2.28 -3.06 -11.25
N PRO A 190 -1.55 -3.39 -12.32
CA PRO A 190 -1.28 -4.77 -12.65
C PRO A 190 -0.64 -5.48 -11.45
N VAL A 191 -1.04 -6.73 -11.20
CA VAL A 191 -0.62 -7.49 -10.02
C VAL A 191 0.92 -7.55 -9.86
N SER A 192 1.65 -7.61 -10.98
CA SER A 192 3.12 -7.62 -10.98
C SER A 192 3.75 -6.33 -10.46
N PHE A 193 3.12 -5.17 -10.73
CA PHE A 193 3.58 -3.89 -10.18
C PHE A 193 3.29 -3.80 -8.68
N GLU A 194 2.10 -4.22 -8.25
CA GLU A 194 1.72 -4.22 -6.84
C GLU A 194 2.62 -5.16 -6.02
N GLU A 195 2.91 -6.35 -6.57
CA GLU A 195 3.83 -7.30 -5.98
C GLU A 195 5.26 -6.74 -5.90
N LEU A 196 5.73 -6.03 -6.93
CA LEU A 196 7.05 -5.39 -6.90
C LEU A 196 7.14 -4.30 -5.82
N LEU A 197 6.06 -3.54 -5.61
CA LEU A 197 5.96 -2.57 -4.50
C LEU A 197 6.02 -3.28 -3.14
N CYS A 198 5.26 -4.38 -2.97
CA CYS A 198 5.29 -5.19 -1.74
C CYS A 198 6.69 -5.77 -1.47
N ARG A 199 7.35 -6.29 -2.52
CA ARG A 199 8.69 -6.88 -2.45
C ARG A 199 9.79 -5.90 -2.03
N ARG A 200 9.58 -4.58 -2.09
CA ARG A 200 10.52 -3.62 -1.48
C ARG A 200 10.53 -3.67 0.05
N TYR A 201 9.47 -4.19 0.68
CA TYR A 201 9.32 -4.22 2.14
C TYR A 201 9.41 -5.64 2.71
N PHE A 202 9.00 -6.65 1.94
CA PHE A 202 9.09 -8.04 2.38
C PHE A 202 9.37 -8.99 1.21
N GLN A 203 10.36 -9.86 1.38
CA GLN A 203 10.66 -10.92 0.42
C GLN A 203 10.92 -12.23 1.14
N LEU A 204 10.56 -13.31 0.46
CA LEU A 204 10.96 -14.67 0.82
C LEU A 204 11.93 -15.18 -0.24
N VAL A 205 13.02 -15.79 0.22
CA VAL A 205 14.02 -16.45 -0.63
C VAL A 205 14.41 -17.78 -0.02
N TYR A 206 14.64 -18.78 -0.87
CA TYR A 206 15.23 -20.03 -0.41
C TYR A 206 16.73 -19.84 -0.21
N THR A 207 17.24 -20.40 0.88
CA THR A 207 18.66 -20.32 1.24
C THR A 207 19.18 -21.70 1.59
N GLY A 208 20.44 -21.95 1.23
CA GLY A 208 21.13 -23.15 1.64
C GLY A 208 22.62 -23.11 1.33
N VAL A 209 23.36 -23.97 2.02
CA VAL A 209 24.81 -24.15 1.85
C VAL A 209 25.18 -25.57 2.23
N ARG A 210 26.22 -26.09 1.60
CA ARG A 210 26.81 -27.39 1.92
C ARG A 210 28.31 -27.35 1.69
N PHE A 211 29.05 -28.01 2.57
CA PHE A 211 30.48 -28.20 2.44
C PHE A 211 30.91 -29.46 3.20
N PHE A 212 32.09 -29.98 2.87
CA PHE A 212 32.69 -31.07 3.63
C PHE A 212 33.65 -30.51 4.67
N ALA A 213 33.39 -30.80 5.94
CA ALA A 213 34.24 -30.38 7.06
C ALA A 213 35.25 -31.48 7.40
N THR A 214 36.48 -31.10 7.71
CA THR A 214 37.52 -32.00 8.25
C THR A 214 37.60 -31.96 9.78
N GLY A 215 36.83 -31.07 10.42
CA GLY A 215 36.74 -30.94 11.87
C GLY A 215 35.59 -30.02 12.29
N ALA A 216 35.37 -29.88 13.60
CA ALA A 216 34.38 -28.96 14.15
C ALA A 216 34.81 -27.49 13.96
N GLY A 217 33.83 -26.59 13.80
CA GLY A 217 34.06 -25.14 13.72
C GLY A 217 34.55 -24.64 12.36
N GLN A 218 34.74 -25.51 11.37
CA GLN A 218 34.97 -25.08 9.98
C GLN A 218 33.67 -24.55 9.39
N GLY A 219 33.75 -23.60 8.45
CA GLY A 219 32.55 -22.96 7.93
C GLY A 219 32.59 -22.69 6.44
N ALA A 220 31.39 -22.57 5.89
CA ALA A 220 31.16 -22.08 4.54
C ALA A 220 30.16 -20.92 4.58
N SER A 221 30.31 -20.02 3.62
CA SER A 221 29.40 -18.90 3.45
C SER A 221 28.93 -18.80 2.01
N ALA A 222 27.70 -18.37 1.81
CA ALA A 222 27.17 -18.09 0.48
C ALA A 222 26.46 -16.73 0.47
N GLN A 223 26.62 -15.99 -0.62
CA GLN A 223 25.90 -14.74 -0.82
C GLN A 223 24.50 -15.03 -1.38
N VAL A 224 23.50 -14.41 -0.77
CA VAL A 224 22.10 -14.47 -1.21
C VAL A 224 21.72 -13.10 -1.73
N ASN A 225 21.38 -13.05 -3.02
CA ASN A 225 20.87 -11.83 -3.66
C ASN A 225 19.34 -11.79 -3.55
N LEU A 226 18.80 -10.63 -3.18
CA LEU A 226 17.36 -10.41 -3.14
C LEU A 226 16.86 -10.07 -4.55
N PRO A 227 15.75 -10.69 -5.02
CA PRO A 227 15.17 -10.41 -6.33
C PRO A 227 14.82 -8.94 -6.58
N VAL A 228 14.40 -8.22 -5.53
CA VAL A 228 14.09 -6.79 -5.58
C VAL A 228 14.97 -6.06 -4.56
N VAL A 229 15.39 -4.83 -4.87
CA VAL A 229 16.12 -3.99 -3.90
C VAL A 229 15.17 -3.58 -2.78
N MET A 230 15.54 -3.87 -1.53
CA MET A 230 14.77 -3.50 -0.35
C MET A 230 14.76 -1.99 -0.15
N ARG A 231 13.70 -1.50 0.49
CA ARG A 231 13.53 -0.12 0.93
C ARG A 231 14.65 0.37 1.86
N ALA A 232 15.01 -0.47 2.82
CA ALA A 232 16.08 -0.25 3.79
C ALA A 232 16.79 -1.59 4.04
N THR A 233 17.92 -1.56 4.76
CA THR A 233 18.60 -2.80 5.16
C THR A 233 17.62 -3.69 5.93
N PRO A 234 17.32 -4.89 5.43
CA PRO A 234 16.27 -5.72 6.01
C PRO A 234 16.75 -6.43 7.27
N THR A 235 15.82 -6.72 8.16
CA THR A 235 15.98 -7.79 9.15
C THR A 235 15.79 -9.12 8.43
N VAL A 236 16.80 -9.98 8.51
CA VAL A 236 16.80 -11.30 7.88
C VAL A 236 16.59 -12.37 8.95
N ALA A 237 15.65 -13.27 8.72
CA ALA A 237 15.31 -14.33 9.68
C ALA A 237 14.77 -15.58 8.97
N THR A 238 14.91 -16.73 9.63
CA THR A 238 14.26 -17.96 9.20
C THR A 238 12.75 -17.76 9.23
N PHE A 239 12.09 -17.89 8.08
CA PHE A 239 10.65 -17.85 7.97
C PHE A 239 10.06 -19.25 8.13
N THR A 240 10.68 -20.25 7.51
CA THR A 240 10.37 -21.67 7.72
C THR A 240 11.68 -22.43 7.74
N ALA A 241 11.85 -23.26 8.78
CA ALA A 241 13.04 -24.08 8.93
C ALA A 241 13.11 -25.12 7.80
N GLY A 242 14.32 -25.31 7.28
CA GLY A 242 14.63 -26.38 6.34
C GLY A 242 15.28 -27.57 7.04
N SER A 243 16.07 -28.34 6.28
CA SER A 243 16.85 -29.46 6.80
C SER A 243 18.30 -29.08 7.03
N ALA A 244 18.86 -29.39 8.19
CA ALA A 244 20.26 -29.16 8.49
C ALA A 244 20.92 -30.39 9.14
N GLY A 245 22.20 -30.59 8.86
CA GLY A 245 23.00 -31.69 9.38
C GLY A 245 24.45 -31.26 9.56
N ASN A 246 25.08 -31.74 10.64
CA ASN A 246 26.42 -31.30 11.05
C ASN A 246 26.53 -29.76 11.03
N ALA A 247 25.61 -29.10 11.73
CA ALA A 247 25.45 -27.66 11.76
C ALA A 247 25.54 -27.18 13.21
N ALA A 248 26.68 -26.61 13.60
CA ALA A 248 26.88 -26.00 14.91
C ALA A 248 26.23 -24.61 14.96
N THR A 249 26.33 -23.86 13.87
CA THR A 249 25.64 -22.57 13.69
C THR A 249 25.09 -22.49 12.27
N PHE A 250 23.93 -21.85 12.12
CA PHE A 250 23.39 -21.43 10.83
C PHE A 250 22.83 -20.02 11.01
N SER A 251 23.40 -19.04 10.31
CA SER A 251 23.10 -17.63 10.57
C SER A 251 23.05 -16.79 9.30
N TYR A 252 22.38 -15.65 9.42
CA TYR A 252 22.28 -14.64 8.37
C TYR A 252 23.03 -13.40 8.85
N VAL A 253 23.99 -12.94 8.05
CA VAL A 253 24.88 -11.84 8.39
C VAL A 253 25.02 -10.87 7.22
N ALA A 254 25.64 -9.72 7.48
CA ALA A 254 25.99 -8.72 6.46
C ALA A 254 24.81 -8.36 5.53
N ALA A 255 23.63 -8.17 6.10
CA ALA A 255 22.45 -7.75 5.34
C ALA A 255 22.66 -6.35 4.74
N THR A 256 22.24 -6.22 3.49
CA THR A 256 22.22 -4.99 2.70
C THR A 256 20.87 -4.89 2.00
N ILE A 257 20.57 -3.75 1.39
CA ILE A 257 19.36 -3.60 0.58
C ILE A 257 19.29 -4.54 -0.63
N ARG A 258 20.39 -5.18 -1.03
CA ARG A 258 20.46 -6.06 -2.21
C ARG A 258 20.57 -7.55 -1.88
N GLY A 259 20.80 -7.90 -0.63
CA GLY A 259 21.21 -9.25 -0.28
C GLY A 259 21.82 -9.36 1.10
N PHE A 260 22.16 -10.57 1.48
CA PHE A 260 22.82 -10.90 2.74
C PHE A 260 23.77 -12.07 2.52
N ARG A 261 24.57 -12.41 3.53
CA ARG A 261 25.41 -13.61 3.53
C ARG A 261 24.82 -14.61 4.50
N LEU A 262 24.73 -15.87 4.08
CA LEU A 262 24.42 -16.97 4.98
C LEU A 262 25.73 -17.63 5.40
N GLU A 263 25.83 -18.06 6.65
CA GLU A 263 27.00 -18.75 7.21
C GLU A 263 26.57 -20.03 7.93
N LEU A 264 27.31 -21.11 7.71
CA LEU A 264 27.16 -22.39 8.39
C LEU A 264 28.51 -22.80 8.97
N SER A 265 28.54 -23.24 10.22
CA SER A 265 29.70 -23.89 10.81
C SER A 265 29.43 -25.35 11.16
N SER A 266 30.42 -26.22 11.00
CA SER A 266 30.31 -27.64 11.29
C SER A 266 30.38 -27.94 12.78
N SER A 267 29.68 -29.00 13.21
CA SER A 267 29.78 -29.57 14.56
C SER A 267 30.88 -30.65 14.67
N SER A 268 31.24 -31.27 13.54
CA SER A 268 32.24 -32.33 13.45
C SER A 268 32.82 -32.43 12.03
N ALA A 269 33.79 -33.32 11.83
CA ALA A 269 34.18 -33.76 10.50
C ALA A 269 33.01 -34.47 9.78
N GLY A 270 32.97 -34.39 8.46
CA GLY A 270 31.94 -34.96 7.60
C GLY A 270 31.17 -33.92 6.80
N ASP A 271 30.11 -34.37 6.13
CA ASP A 271 29.23 -33.54 5.33
C ASP A 271 28.42 -32.58 6.21
N SER A 272 28.50 -31.27 5.95
CA SER A 272 27.79 -30.21 6.66
C SER A 272 26.86 -29.47 5.71
N PHE A 273 25.57 -29.37 6.06
CA PHE A 273 24.57 -28.78 5.18
C PHE A 273 23.43 -28.09 5.91
N ALA A 274 22.83 -27.12 5.22
CA ALA A 274 21.53 -26.54 5.50
C ALA A 274 20.80 -26.29 4.17
N PHE A 275 19.62 -26.87 3.98
CA PHE A 275 18.86 -26.83 2.72
C PHE A 275 17.40 -26.47 2.94
N ASP A 276 16.78 -25.89 1.91
CA ASP A 276 15.35 -25.60 1.85
C ASP A 276 14.84 -24.70 2.98
N PHE A 277 15.72 -23.90 3.57
CA PHE A 277 15.32 -22.85 4.49
C PHE A 277 14.63 -21.75 3.70
N LEU A 278 13.37 -21.48 4.03
CA LEU A 278 12.67 -20.31 3.55
C LEU A 278 13.05 -19.15 4.47
N THR A 279 13.75 -18.17 3.91
CA THR A 279 14.31 -17.04 4.65
C THR A 279 13.55 -15.78 4.30
N SER A 280 13.16 -15.03 5.33
CA SER A 280 12.53 -13.72 5.18
C SER A 280 13.58 -12.61 5.20
N ALA A 281 13.37 -11.61 4.36
CA ALA A 281 13.99 -10.30 4.46
C ALA A 281 12.88 -9.26 4.62
N SER A 282 12.86 -8.57 5.76
CA SER A 282 11.82 -7.60 6.12
C SER A 282 12.42 -6.21 6.35
N ALA A 283 11.98 -5.21 5.59
CA ALA A 283 12.35 -3.80 5.71
C ALA A 283 11.12 -2.90 5.97
N GLU A 284 10.12 -3.46 6.64
CA GLU A 284 8.90 -2.77 7.07
C GLU A 284 9.17 -1.59 8.03
N LEU A 285 8.13 -0.79 8.31
CA LEU A 285 8.16 0.44 9.13
C LEU A 285 7.41 0.28 10.45
#